data_AF-A0A7W9BB00-F1
#
_entry.id   AF-A0A7W9BB00-F1
#
_cell.length_a   1.000
_cell.length_b   1.000
_cell.length_c   1.000
_cell.angle_alpha   90.00
_cell.angle_beta   90.00
_cell.angle_gamma   90.00
#
_symmetry.space_group_name_H-M   'P 1'
#
loop_
_entity.id
_entity.type
_entity.pdbx_description
1 polymer ?
#
loop_
_entity_poly.entity_id
_entity_poly.type
_entity_poly.pdbx_seq_one_letter_code
_entity_poly.pdbx_strand_id
1 'polypeptide(L)' 'MLIQDLNEARELVESVRAAARVHNRTWEALVPDAFTVNLAAEAEEERAYEEMAAAKHALRDHICHVYGLSIRELASLAMP' A
#
# COMPACT_ATOMS: atom_id res chain seq x y z
N MET A 1 27.20 -4.78 2.01
CA MET A 1 25.88 -5.12 2.59
C MET A 1 24.94 -3.91 2.60
N LEU A 2 25.37 -2.71 3.04
CA LEU A 2 24.52 -1.50 3.09
C LEU A 2 23.88 -1.03 1.77
N ILE A 3 24.50 -1.28 0.61
CA ILE A 3 23.96 -0.84 -0.70
C ILE A 3 22.80 -1.74 -1.18
N GLN A 4 22.83 -3.03 -0.83
CA GLN A 4 21.76 -3.97 -1.21
C GLN A 4 20.47 -3.68 -0.43
N ASP A 5 20.61 -3.43 0.87
CA ASP A 5 19.52 -3.05 1.77
C ASP A 5 18.82 -1.75 1.32
N LEU A 6 19.61 -0.75 0.91
CA LEU A 6 19.07 0.51 0.39
C LEU A 6 18.29 0.35 -0.93
N ASN A 7 18.73 -0.55 -1.81
CA ASN A 7 18.02 -0.81 -3.06
C ASN A 7 16.69 -1.54 -2.80
N GLU A 8 16.70 -2.54 -1.90
CA GLU A 8 15.49 -3.26 -1.48
C GLU A 8 14.47 -2.31 -0.84
N ALA A 9 14.92 -1.43 0.07
CA ALA A 9 14.07 -0.41 0.68
C ALA A 9 13.44 0.53 -0.37
N ARG A 10 14.20 0.93 -1.39
CA ARG A 10 13.68 1.79 -2.48
C ARG A 10 12.65 1.06 -3.33
N GLU A 11 12.88 -0.21 -3.65
CA GLU A 11 11.93 -1.04 -4.40
C GLU A 11 10.61 -1.21 -3.64
N LEU A 12 10.67 -1.45 -2.33
CA LEU A 12 9.49 -1.56 -1.48
C LEU A 12 8.69 -0.24 -1.42
N VAL A 13 9.38 0.89 -1.29
CA VAL A 13 8.73 2.23 -1.31
C VAL A 13 8.07 2.49 -2.66
N GLU A 14 8.74 2.18 -3.77
CA GLU A 14 8.15 2.35 -5.11
C GLU A 14 6.97 1.40 -5.34
N SER A 15 7.01 0.16 -4.82
CA SER A 15 5.88 -0.77 -4.84
C SER A 15 4.66 -0.19 -4.11
N VAL A 16 4.84 0.38 -2.92
CA VAL A 16 3.74 1.03 -2.18
C VAL A 16 3.17 2.23 -2.95
N ARG A 17 4.03 3.05 -3.56
CA ARG A 17 3.61 4.20 -4.37
C ARG A 17 2.90 3.79 -5.66
N ALA A 18 3.30 2.68 -6.28
CA ALA A 18 2.64 2.12 -7.44
C ALA A 18 1.22 1.66 -7.06
N ALA A 19 1.08 0.85 -6.01
CA ALA A 19 -0.22 0.36 -5.55
C ALA A 19 -1.16 1.50 -5.13
N ALA A 20 -0.65 2.52 -4.43
CA ALA A 20 -1.44 3.69 -4.02
C ALA A 20 -1.96 4.52 -5.21
N ARG A 21 -1.25 4.53 -6.35
CA ARG A 21 -1.72 5.20 -7.57
C ARG A 21 -2.89 4.46 -8.22
N VAL A 22 -2.90 3.13 -8.15
CA VAL A 22 -3.96 2.29 -8.73
C VAL A 22 -5.26 2.41 -7.91
N HIS A 23 -5.14 2.47 -6.58
CA HIS A 23 -6.28 2.68 -5.68
C HIS A 23 -6.94 4.07 -5.85
N ASN A 24 -6.35 5.03 -6.56
CA ASN A 24 -6.94 6.38 -6.65
C ASN A 24 -8.10 6.44 -7.67
N ARG A 25 -9.11 5.59 -7.50
CA ARG A 25 -10.28 5.52 -8.35
C ARG A 25 -11.35 6.50 -7.88
N THR A 26 -12.00 7.18 -8.83
CA THR A 26 -13.00 8.19 -8.50
C THR A 26 -14.36 7.55 -8.23
N TRP A 27 -15.20 8.22 -7.44
CA TRP A 27 -16.56 7.77 -7.14
C TRP A 27 -17.38 7.51 -8.41
N GLU A 28 -17.18 8.34 -9.44
CA GLU A 28 -17.85 8.23 -10.73
C GLU A 28 -17.45 6.98 -11.53
N ALA A 29 -16.30 6.35 -11.23
CA ALA A 29 -15.94 5.07 -11.82
C ALA A 29 -16.69 3.89 -11.18
N LEU A 30 -17.02 4.02 -9.88
CA LEU A 30 -17.79 3.03 -9.11
C LEU A 30 -19.29 3.20 -9.31
N VAL A 31 -19.75 4.45 -9.40
CA VAL A 31 -21.16 4.84 -9.54
C VAL A 31 -21.26 5.85 -10.70
N PRO A 32 -21.29 5.36 -11.95
CA PRO A 32 -21.32 6.24 -13.13
C PRO A 32 -22.61 7.07 -13.22
N ASP A 33 -23.71 6.61 -12.63
CA ASP A 33 -24.97 7.33 -12.51
C ASP A 33 -25.73 6.92 -11.24
N ALA A 34 -26.82 7.62 -10.93
CA ALA A 34 -27.57 7.44 -9.68
C ALA A 34 -28.26 6.07 -9.50
N PHE A 35 -28.31 5.25 -10.55
CA PHE A 35 -29.01 3.96 -10.55
C PHE A 35 -28.11 2.78 -10.86
N THR A 36 -26.85 3.03 -11.26
CA THR A 36 -25.92 2.00 -11.70
C THR A 36 -24.71 1.95 -10.79
N VAL A 37 -24.45 0.76 -10.22
CA VAL A 37 -23.19 0.43 -9.55
C VAL A 37 -22.36 -0.44 -10.48
N ASN A 38 -21.12 -0.03 -10.73
CA ASN A 38 -20.18 -0.80 -11.53
C ASN A 38 -19.44 -1.82 -10.65
N LEU A 39 -20.02 -3.01 -10.50
CA LEU A 39 -19.46 -4.10 -9.68
C LEU A 39 -18.08 -4.57 -10.17
N ALA A 40 -17.78 -4.41 -11.46
CA ALA A 40 -16.45 -4.73 -11.99
C ALA A 40 -15.40 -3.72 -11.51
N ALA A 41 -15.76 -2.43 -11.47
CA ALA A 41 -14.89 -1.40 -10.93
C ALA A 41 -14.71 -1.55 -9.40
N GLU A 42 -15.76 -1.95 -8.68
CA GLU A 42 -15.71 -2.28 -7.25
C GLU A 42 -14.76 -3.45 -6.98
N ALA A 43 -14.89 -4.56 -7.72
CA ALA A 43 -14.00 -5.72 -7.55
C ALA A 43 -12.53 -5.42 -7.92
N GLU A 44 -12.28 -4.47 -8.81
CA GLU A 44 -10.91 -4.01 -9.11
C GLU A 44 -10.37 -3.05 -8.05
N GLU A 45 -11.21 -2.20 -7.47
CA GLU A 45 -10.84 -1.36 -6.32
C GLU A 45 -10.47 -2.21 -5.09
N GLU A 46 -11.27 -3.23 -4.78
CA GLU A 46 -10.99 -4.15 -3.67
C GLU A 46 -9.64 -4.86 -3.86
N ARG A 47 -9.37 -5.36 -5.08
CA ARG A 47 -8.06 -5.96 -5.40
C ARG A 47 -6.92 -4.95 -5.27
N ALA A 48 -7.11 -3.71 -5.74
CA ALA A 48 -6.10 -2.67 -5.60
C ALA A 48 -5.83 -2.31 -4.13
N TYR A 49 -6.86 -2.36 -3.27
CA TYR A 49 -6.73 -2.21 -1.83
C TYR A 49 -5.93 -3.35 -1.20
N GLU A 50 -6.24 -4.60 -1.53
CA GLU A 50 -5.49 -5.78 -1.04
C GLU A 50 -4.01 -5.71 -1.44
N GLU A 51 -3.71 -5.36 -2.69
CA GLU A 51 -2.34 -5.19 -3.19
C GLU A 51 -1.60 -4.07 -2.45
N MET A 52 -2.25 -2.93 -2.22
CA MET A 52 -1.67 -1.83 -1.45
C MET A 52 -1.42 -2.24 0.01
N ALA A 53 -2.35 -2.95 0.64
CA ALA A 53 -2.21 -3.43 2.00
C ALA A 53 -1.04 -4.40 2.14
N ALA A 54 -0.89 -5.34 1.19
CA ALA A 54 0.22 -6.27 1.14
C ALA A 54 1.57 -5.54 0.96
N ALA A 55 1.65 -4.58 0.04
CA ALA A 55 2.87 -3.79 -0.17
C ALA A 55 3.26 -2.99 1.08
N LYS A 56 2.27 -2.39 1.77
CA LYS A 56 2.51 -1.68 3.04
C LYS A 56 2.98 -2.62 4.15
N HIS A 57 2.45 -3.84 4.19
CA HIS A 57 2.89 -4.86 5.15
C HIS A 57 4.35 -5.23 4.91
N ALA A 58 4.72 -5.56 3.68
CA ALA A 58 6.10 -5.88 3.31
C ALA A 58 7.10 -4.77 3.67
N LEU A 59 6.74 -3.51 3.43
CA LEU A 59 7.58 -2.37 3.84
C LEU A 59 7.74 -2.29 5.36
N ARG A 60 6.66 -2.51 6.14
CA ARG A 60 6.74 -2.50 7.62
C ARG A 60 7.61 -3.63 8.14
N ASP A 61 7.48 -4.83 7.57
CA ASP A 61 8.28 -5.99 7.96
C ASP A 61 9.76 -5.75 7.70
N HIS A 62 10.10 -5.20 6.53
CA HIS A 62 11.47 -4.83 6.21
C HIS A 62 12.03 -3.78 7.19
N ILE A 63 11.27 -2.73 7.52
CA ILE A 63 11.68 -1.73 8.52
C ILE A 63 11.90 -2.38 9.90
N CYS A 64 10.97 -3.22 10.35
CA CYS A 64 11.10 -3.94 11.62
C CYS A 64 12.35 -4.82 11.64
N HIS A 65 12.63 -5.53 10.55
CA HIS A 65 13.81 -6.38 10.40
C HIS A 65 15.12 -5.58 10.43
N VAL A 66 15.22 -4.54 9.60
CA VAL A 66 16.45 -3.74 9.44
C VAL A 66 16.79 -2.98 10.72
N TYR A 67 15.78 -2.40 11.38
CA TYR A 67 15.99 -1.57 12.57
C TYR A 67 15.81 -2.33 13.89
N GLY A 68 15.48 -3.63 13.85
CA GLY A 68 15.26 -4.44 15.05
C GLY A 68 14.07 -3.95 15.90
N LEU A 69 13.07 -3.35 15.27
CA LEU A 69 11.89 -2.79 15.92
C LEU A 69 10.73 -3.77 15.88
N SER A 70 9.92 -3.78 16.94
CA SER A 70 8.60 -4.39 16.90
C SER A 70 7.60 -3.53 16.12
N ILE A 71 6.51 -4.14 15.64
CA ILE A 71 5.42 -3.42 14.96
C ILE A 71 4.79 -2.33 15.84
N ARG A 72 4.77 -2.52 17.16
CA ARG A 72 4.23 -1.56 18.12
C ARG A 72 5.15 -0.33 18.26
N GLU A 73 6.46 -0.54 18.29
CA GLU A 73 7.44 0.54 18.31
C GLU A 73 7.40 1.33 17.01
N LEU A 74 7.31 0.64 15.87
CA LEU A 74 7.13 1.29 14.58
C LEU A 74 5.85 2.15 14.53
N ALA A 75 4.74 1.65 15.06
CA ALA A 75 3.48 2.40 15.12
C ALA A 75 3.58 3.64 16.04
N SER A 76 4.32 3.56 17.14
CA SER A 76 4.57 4.67 18.05
C SER A 76 5.35 5.81 17.39
N LEU A 77 6.21 5.52 16.41
CA LEU A 77 6.97 6.52 15.65
C LEU A 77 6.14 7.21 14.57
N ALA A 78 5.01 6.62 14.18
CA ALA A 78 4.13 7.14 13.13
C ALA A 78 3.03 8.09 13.66
N MET A 79 3.03 8.41 14.97
CA MET A 79 2.12 9.41 15.53
C MET A 79 2.63 10.84 15.22
N PRO A 80 1.75 11.79 14.85
CA PRO A 80 2.12 13.19 14.64
C PRO A 80 2.59 13.89 15.92
#